data_AF-A0A2S5UVJ1-F1
#
_entry.id   AF-A0A2S5UVJ1-F1
#
_cell.length_a   1.000
_cell.length_b   1.000
_cell.length_c   1.000
_cell.angle_alpha   90.00
_cell.angle_beta   90.00
_cell.angle_gamma   90.00
#
_symmetry.space_group_name_H-M   'P 1'
#
loop_
_entity.id
_entity.type
_entity.pdbx_description
1 polymer ?
#
loop_
_entity_poly.entity_id
_entity_poly.type
_entity_poly.pdbx_seq_one_letter_code
_entity_poly.pdbx_strand_id
1 'polypeptide(L)'
;MTTPLAPTLEIQRTLWVWCGVYVSAWVSGLLVGAPDVAPSDSSATIASAYATSPSVLVNAALVHGLAAVALYGLSTLLGSERMRKATRGAGLATLVLSLVQLSGEALLTFGLASDGAAGVIGLDSGQIWAAIQVVDGVKMLALAALVLFVLFGQARRVLWATLVSGATVLALLVSAAGHLTLIAPLMTAAYVALPLLLIWAVVAALRFGTPITAPEITQAS
;
A
#
# COMPACT_ATOMS: atom_id res chain seq x y z
N MET A 1 -0.52 2.94 -37.22
CA MET A 1 0.18 2.59 -35.97
C MET A 1 0.62 3.90 -35.33
N THR A 2 -0.05 4.35 -34.27
CA THR A 2 0.35 5.55 -33.54
C THR A 2 1.49 5.17 -32.59
N THR A 3 2.64 5.81 -32.75
CA THR A 3 3.75 5.72 -31.80
C THR A 3 3.23 6.16 -30.42
N PRO A 4 3.46 5.39 -29.34
CA PRO A 4 3.07 5.84 -28.01
C PRO A 4 3.81 7.14 -27.70
N LEU A 5 3.05 8.22 -27.52
CA LEU A 5 3.57 9.53 -27.11
C LEU A 5 4.33 9.34 -25.80
N ALA A 6 5.58 9.81 -25.77
CA ALA A 6 6.35 9.85 -24.54
C ALA A 6 5.55 10.63 -23.47
N PRO A 7 5.57 10.21 -22.20
CA PRO A 7 4.89 10.94 -21.13
C PRO A 7 5.41 12.37 -21.07
N THR A 8 4.51 13.33 -20.92
CA THR A 8 4.89 14.74 -20.79
C THR A 8 5.74 14.94 -19.53
N LEU A 9 6.62 15.94 -19.53
CA LEU A 9 7.45 16.31 -18.36
C LEU A 9 6.60 16.52 -17.09
N GLU A 10 5.38 17.01 -17.26
CA GLU A 10 4.41 17.21 -16.17
C GLU A 10 3.92 15.90 -15.55
N ILE A 11 3.58 14.89 -16.38
CA ILE A 11 3.20 13.56 -15.90
C ILE A 11 4.37 12.91 -15.14
N GLN A 12 5.59 13.06 -15.64
CA GLN A 12 6.79 12.52 -15.00
C GLN A 12 7.03 13.15 -13.63
N ARG A 13 6.97 14.49 -13.54
CA ARG A 13 7.08 15.22 -12.27
C ARG A 13 6.00 14.79 -11.28
N THR A 14 4.76 14.68 -11.74
CA THR A 14 3.63 14.29 -10.90
C THR A 14 3.79 12.86 -10.36
N LEU A 15 4.25 11.93 -11.21
CA LEU A 15 4.54 10.55 -10.81
C LEU A 15 5.63 10.50 -9.73
N TRP A 16 6.70 11.27 -9.89
CA TRP A 16 7.77 11.37 -8.89
C TRP A 16 7.33 12.03 -7.59
N VAL A 17 6.48 13.06 -7.66
CA VAL A 17 5.89 13.68 -6.45
C VAL A 17 5.08 12.65 -5.67
N TRP A 18 4.16 11.93 -6.33
CA TRP A 18 3.38 10.89 -5.65
C TRP A 18 4.25 9.77 -5.09
N CYS A 19 5.30 9.36 -5.81
CA CYS A 19 6.27 8.38 -5.32
C CYS A 19 7.00 8.88 -4.08
N GLY A 20 7.50 10.12 -4.11
CA GLY A 20 8.19 10.73 -2.98
C GLY A 20 7.31 10.86 -1.75
N VAL A 21 6.05 11.31 -1.92
CA VAL A 21 5.07 11.38 -0.82
C VAL A 21 4.77 10.00 -0.26
N TYR A 22 4.55 9.00 -1.13
CA TYR A 22 4.27 7.62 -0.71
C TYR A 22 5.40 7.03 0.14
N VAL A 23 6.65 7.13 -0.34
CA VAL A 23 7.82 6.60 0.37
C VAL A 23 8.06 7.37 1.67
N SER A 24 8.00 8.70 1.63
CA SER A 24 8.25 9.53 2.82
C SER A 24 7.20 9.32 3.91
N ALA A 25 5.93 9.15 3.53
CA ALA A 25 4.85 8.87 4.47
C ALA A 25 5.05 7.53 5.17
N TRP A 26 5.42 6.47 4.43
CA TRP A 26 5.74 5.16 5.02
C TRP A 26 6.95 5.21 5.94
N VAL A 27 8.07 5.79 5.49
CA VAL A 27 9.28 5.90 6.31
C VAL A 27 9.00 6.70 7.58
N SER A 28 8.29 7.83 7.48
CA SER A 28 7.93 8.63 8.65
C SER A 28 7.03 7.85 9.59
N GLY A 29 6.01 7.14 9.07
CA GLY A 29 5.16 6.27 9.87
C GLY A 29 5.94 5.21 10.63
N LEU A 30 6.84 4.48 9.96
CA LEU A 30 7.70 3.47 10.59
C LEU A 30 8.55 4.05 11.73
N LEU A 31 9.03 5.29 11.59
CA LEU A 31 9.79 5.98 12.65
C LEU A 31 8.93 6.36 13.86
N VAL A 32 7.63 6.63 13.65
CA VAL A 32 6.68 6.87 14.76
C VAL A 32 6.39 5.57 15.53
N GLY A 33 6.43 4.43 14.83
CA GLY A 33 6.14 3.12 15.40
C GLY A 33 4.65 2.79 15.42
N ALA A 34 4.34 1.50 15.25
CA ALA A 34 3.01 0.94 15.39
C ALA A 34 2.88 0.27 16.77
N PRO A 35 1.65 0.11 17.30
CA PRO A 35 1.44 -0.65 18.53
C PRO A 35 1.88 -2.12 18.34
N ASP A 36 2.59 -2.65 19.33
CA ASP A 36 3.08 -4.05 19.32
C ASP A 36 1.99 -4.97 19.87
N VAL A 37 1.30 -5.66 18.97
CA VAL A 37 0.12 -6.48 19.27
C VAL A 37 0.16 -7.77 18.45
N ALA A 38 -0.12 -8.89 19.10
CA ALA A 38 -0.17 -10.22 18.50
C ALA A 38 -1.60 -10.78 18.42
N PRO A 39 -1.88 -11.72 17.48
CA PRO A 39 -3.19 -12.38 17.40
C PRO A 39 -3.64 -13.12 18.66
N SER A 40 -2.70 -13.48 19.53
CA SER A 40 -2.97 -14.17 20.80
C SER A 40 -3.27 -13.22 21.96
N ASP A 41 -3.15 -11.91 21.76
CA ASP A 41 -3.33 -10.94 22.83
C ASP A 41 -4.81 -10.79 23.22
N SER A 42 -5.03 -10.50 24.50
CA SER A 42 -6.38 -10.28 25.02
C SER A 42 -6.95 -8.93 24.54
N SER A 43 -8.27 -8.79 24.47
CA SER A 43 -8.92 -7.51 24.13
C SER A 43 -8.46 -6.36 25.04
N ALA A 44 -8.22 -6.63 26.32
CA ALA A 44 -7.68 -5.64 27.27
C ALA A 44 -6.25 -5.22 26.93
N THR A 45 -5.40 -6.17 26.51
CA THR A 45 -4.03 -5.89 26.03
C THR A 45 -4.09 -4.99 24.79
N ILE A 46 -4.95 -5.34 23.83
CA ILE A 46 -5.16 -4.57 22.60
C ILE A 46 -5.64 -3.15 22.94
N ALA A 47 -6.67 -3.02 23.77
CA ALA A 47 -7.18 -1.73 24.22
C ALA A 47 -6.07 -0.87 24.86
N SER A 48 -5.24 -1.47 25.72
CA SER A 48 -4.13 -0.77 26.37
C SER A 48 -3.03 -0.32 25.40
N ALA A 49 -2.76 -1.10 24.36
CA ALA A 49 -1.75 -0.76 23.35
C ALA A 49 -2.18 0.41 22.46
N TYR A 50 -3.49 0.57 22.24
CA TYR A 50 -4.07 1.68 21.47
C TYR A 50 -4.45 2.88 22.35
N ALA A 51 -4.59 2.71 23.66
CA ALA A 51 -5.09 3.74 24.57
C ALA A 51 -4.32 5.06 24.46
N THR A 52 -5.00 6.09 23.96
CA THR A 52 -4.63 7.52 23.97
C THR A 52 -3.17 7.84 23.66
N SER A 53 -2.51 7.05 22.82
CA SER A 53 -1.18 7.37 22.32
C SER A 53 -1.31 8.14 21.00
N PRO A 54 -1.01 9.45 20.95
CA PRO A 54 -1.08 10.22 19.72
C PRO A 54 -0.17 9.65 18.63
N SER A 55 0.89 8.93 19.00
CA SER A 55 1.80 8.29 18.05
C SER A 55 1.09 7.23 17.20
N VAL A 56 0.15 6.47 17.76
CA VAL A 56 -0.60 5.44 17.01
C VAL A 56 -1.44 6.09 15.92
N LEU A 57 -2.17 7.16 16.24
CA LEU A 57 -2.99 7.87 15.25
C LEU A 57 -2.14 8.59 14.18
N VAL A 58 -0.98 9.15 14.57
CA VAL A 58 -0.05 9.78 13.61
C VAL A 58 0.55 8.72 12.69
N ASN A 59 1.00 7.58 13.21
CA ASN A 59 1.45 6.44 12.41
C ASN A 59 0.36 6.01 11.43
N ALA A 60 -0.85 5.75 11.91
CA ALA A 60 -2.00 5.36 11.11
C ALA A 60 -2.32 6.39 10.01
N ALA A 61 -2.35 7.68 10.35
CA ALA A 61 -2.66 8.75 9.41
C ALA A 61 -1.59 8.85 8.30
N LEU A 62 -0.31 8.65 8.63
CA LEU A 62 0.77 8.64 7.65
C LEU A 62 0.69 7.41 6.74
N VAL A 63 0.55 6.22 7.33
CA VAL A 63 0.66 4.94 6.63
C VAL A 63 -0.62 4.55 5.90
N HIS A 64 -1.79 4.75 6.52
CA HIS A 64 -3.09 4.35 6.00
C HIS A 64 -3.87 5.53 5.40
N GLY A 65 -3.53 6.76 5.74
CA GLY A 65 -4.07 7.97 5.11
C GLY A 65 -3.19 8.46 3.96
N LEU A 66 -2.11 9.16 4.29
CA LEU A 66 -1.29 9.90 3.32
C LEU A 66 -0.62 8.98 2.29
N ALA A 67 -0.02 7.87 2.71
CA ALA A 67 0.59 6.93 1.79
C ALA A 67 -0.46 6.28 0.86
N ALA A 68 -1.65 5.97 1.38
CA ALA A 68 -2.73 5.41 0.56
C ALA A 68 -3.21 6.39 -0.52
N VAL A 69 -3.37 7.67 -0.19
CA VAL A 69 -3.70 8.73 -1.15
C VAL A 69 -2.61 8.87 -2.21
N ALA A 70 -1.35 8.89 -1.80
CA ALA A 70 -0.23 9.01 -2.73
C ALA A 70 -0.11 7.80 -3.67
N LEU A 71 -0.34 6.58 -3.15
CA LEU A 71 -0.35 5.37 -3.95
C LEU A 71 -1.52 5.34 -4.94
N TYR A 72 -2.69 5.83 -4.55
CA TYR A 72 -3.80 6.03 -5.48
C TYR A 72 -3.39 7.02 -6.59
N GLY A 73 -2.79 8.16 -6.22
CA GLY A 73 -2.21 9.13 -7.16
C GLY A 73 -1.28 8.47 -8.18
N LEU A 74 -0.31 7.67 -7.70
CA LEU A 74 0.55 6.85 -8.56
C LEU A 74 -0.27 5.95 -9.49
N SER A 75 -1.23 5.19 -8.97
CA SER A 75 -2.04 4.25 -9.75
C SER A 75 -2.82 4.91 -10.89
N THR A 76 -3.15 6.20 -10.77
CA THR A 76 -3.85 6.93 -11.84
C THR A 76 -2.98 7.23 -13.05
N LEU A 77 -1.66 7.29 -12.84
CA LEU A 77 -0.63 7.60 -13.81
C LEU A 77 0.09 6.35 -14.32
N LEU A 78 0.07 5.27 -13.53
CA LEU A 78 0.63 3.97 -13.90
C LEU A 78 -0.30 3.18 -14.84
N GLY A 79 0.30 2.19 -15.51
CA GLY A 79 -0.41 1.21 -16.34
C GLY A 79 -0.50 1.63 -17.81
N SER A 80 -0.54 0.62 -18.70
CA SER A 80 -0.81 0.85 -20.12
C SER A 80 -2.28 1.15 -20.37
N GLU A 81 -2.62 1.64 -21.56
CA GLU A 81 -4.01 1.93 -21.94
C GLU A 81 -4.94 0.74 -21.70
N ARG A 82 -4.48 -0.48 -21.99
CA ARG A 82 -5.24 -1.73 -21.78
C ARG A 82 -5.53 -2.00 -20.30
N MET A 83 -4.57 -1.74 -19.40
CA MET A 83 -4.68 -2.06 -17.98
C MET A 83 -5.00 -0.85 -17.10
N ARG A 84 -5.19 0.34 -17.68
CA ARG A 84 -5.37 1.60 -16.94
C ARG A 84 -6.55 1.55 -15.97
N LYS A 85 -7.70 1.03 -16.42
CA LYS A 85 -8.90 0.90 -15.56
C LYS A 85 -8.67 -0.07 -14.40
N ALA A 86 -8.06 -1.22 -14.66
CA ALA A 86 -7.76 -2.23 -13.63
C ALA A 86 -6.74 -1.70 -12.61
N THR A 87 -5.68 -1.03 -13.09
CA THR A 87 -4.66 -0.38 -12.24
C THR A 87 -5.29 0.66 -11.32
N ARG A 88 -6.12 1.56 -11.88
CA ARG A 88 -6.86 2.56 -11.10
C ARG A 88 -7.84 1.94 -10.11
N GLY A 89 -8.56 0.89 -10.52
CA GLY A 89 -9.50 0.18 -9.65
C GLY A 89 -8.81 -0.46 -8.46
N ALA A 90 -7.67 -1.13 -8.68
CA ALA A 90 -6.88 -1.72 -7.62
C ALA A 90 -6.28 -0.67 -6.67
N GLY A 91 -5.79 0.46 -7.21
CA GLY A 91 -5.33 1.59 -6.41
C GLY A 91 -6.46 2.21 -5.58
N LEU A 92 -7.65 2.37 -6.15
CA LEU A 92 -8.82 2.88 -5.44
C LEU A 92 -9.27 1.92 -4.33
N ALA A 93 -9.32 0.62 -4.62
CA ALA A 93 -9.64 -0.39 -3.61
C ALA A 93 -8.65 -0.34 -2.45
N THR A 94 -7.35 -0.22 -2.74
CA THR A 94 -6.30 -0.05 -1.73
C THR A 94 -6.53 1.21 -0.88
N LEU A 95 -6.88 2.34 -1.51
CA LEU A 95 -7.21 3.57 -0.80
C LEU A 95 -8.39 3.38 0.15
N VAL A 96 -9.51 2.85 -0.35
CA VAL A 96 -10.71 2.63 0.45
C VAL A 96 -10.44 1.71 1.64
N LEU A 97 -9.75 0.59 1.41
CA LEU A 97 -9.40 -0.36 2.47
C LEU A 97 -8.46 0.26 3.51
N SER A 98 -7.52 1.11 3.07
CA SER A 98 -6.63 1.82 3.99
C SER A 98 -7.40 2.82 4.85
N LEU A 99 -8.39 3.52 4.30
CA LEU A 99 -9.24 4.44 5.07
C LEU A 99 -10.15 3.70 6.05
N VAL A 100 -10.64 2.52 5.69
CA VAL A 100 -11.38 1.64 6.62
C VAL A 100 -10.48 1.21 7.78
N GLN A 101 -9.25 0.79 7.49
CA GLN A 101 -8.27 0.44 8.53
C GLN A 101 -7.92 1.64 9.43
N LEU A 102 -7.64 2.80 8.85
CA LEU A 102 -7.41 4.04 9.61
C LEU A 102 -8.58 4.36 10.55
N SER A 103 -9.81 4.15 10.08
CA SER A 103 -11.00 4.35 10.90
C SER A 103 -11.07 3.35 12.06
N GLY A 104 -10.74 2.07 11.81
CA GLY A 104 -10.64 1.05 12.85
C GLY A 104 -9.60 1.38 13.92
N GLU A 105 -8.40 1.78 13.51
CA GLU A 105 -7.33 2.17 14.44
C GLU A 105 -7.70 3.44 15.22
N ALA A 106 -8.41 4.38 14.60
CA ALA A 106 -8.98 5.53 15.31
C ALA A 106 -10.02 5.12 16.35
N LEU A 107 -10.93 4.18 16.01
CA LEU A 107 -11.92 3.65 16.97
C LEU A 107 -11.25 3.02 18.20
N LEU A 108 -10.20 2.23 17.99
CA LEU A 108 -9.39 1.66 19.08
C LEU A 108 -8.69 2.76 19.90
N THR A 109 -8.06 3.72 19.23
CA THR A 109 -7.29 4.79 19.88
C THR A 109 -8.16 5.70 20.75
N PHE A 110 -9.38 6.00 20.30
CA PHE A 110 -10.35 6.82 21.04
C PHE A 110 -11.16 6.01 22.08
N GLY A 111 -10.89 4.72 22.24
CA GLY A 111 -11.58 3.88 23.23
C GLY A 111 -13.06 3.67 22.94
N LEU A 112 -13.48 3.81 21.67
CA LEU A 112 -14.87 3.63 21.25
C LEU A 112 -15.30 2.15 21.23
N ALA A 113 -14.32 1.26 21.40
CA ALA A 113 -14.41 -0.19 21.47
C ALA A 113 -14.06 -0.67 22.89
N SER A 114 -14.86 -0.28 23.89
CA SER A 114 -14.53 -0.62 25.29
C SER A 114 -14.94 -2.06 25.63
N ASP A 115 -14.06 -2.78 26.32
CA ASP A 115 -14.38 -4.05 26.99
C ASP A 115 -15.29 -3.77 28.21
N GLY A 116 -16.57 -3.53 27.96
CA GLY A 116 -17.58 -3.14 28.95
C GLY A 116 -18.88 -2.63 28.32
N ALA A 117 -19.92 -2.42 29.15
CA ALA A 117 -21.30 -2.10 28.74
C ALA A 117 -21.50 -0.75 28.00
N ALA A 118 -20.44 -0.05 27.60
CA ALA A 118 -20.47 1.29 27.02
C ALA A 118 -19.74 1.41 25.66
N GLY A 119 -19.43 0.30 24.99
CA GLY A 119 -18.93 0.35 23.62
C GLY A 119 -19.98 0.91 22.67
N VAL A 120 -19.69 2.03 22.01
CA VAL A 120 -20.65 2.76 21.13
C VAL A 120 -21.17 1.89 19.99
N ILE A 121 -20.37 0.89 19.59
CA ILE A 121 -20.61 0.02 18.43
C ILE A 121 -20.82 -1.46 18.80
N GLY A 122 -20.86 -1.80 20.09
CA GLY A 122 -21.14 -3.16 20.56
C GLY A 122 -20.09 -4.21 20.21
N LEU A 123 -18.89 -3.80 19.78
CA LEU A 123 -17.74 -4.65 19.52
C LEU A 123 -16.65 -4.40 20.57
N ASP A 124 -15.99 -5.47 21.02
CA ASP A 124 -14.82 -5.39 21.89
C ASP A 124 -13.55 -5.00 21.11
N SER A 125 -12.50 -4.59 21.81
CA SER A 125 -11.25 -4.14 21.16
C SER A 125 -10.58 -5.22 20.32
N GLY A 126 -10.66 -6.49 20.75
CA GLY A 126 -10.09 -7.62 20.02
C GLY A 126 -10.83 -7.92 18.72
N GLN A 127 -12.16 -7.80 18.72
CA GLN A 127 -12.99 -7.95 17.52
C GLN A 127 -12.68 -6.88 16.47
N ILE A 128 -12.51 -5.63 16.88
CA ILE A 128 -12.14 -4.56 15.95
C ILE A 128 -10.74 -4.76 15.41
N TRP A 129 -9.78 -5.11 16.27
CA TRP A 129 -8.43 -5.40 15.83
C TRP A 129 -8.40 -6.56 14.82
N ALA A 130 -9.12 -7.66 15.09
CA ALA A 130 -9.22 -8.78 14.15
C ALA A 130 -9.84 -8.34 12.81
N ALA A 131 -10.86 -7.48 12.83
CA ALA A 131 -11.45 -6.92 11.61
C ALA A 131 -10.44 -6.04 10.84
N ILE A 132 -9.63 -5.23 11.54
CA ILE A 132 -8.54 -4.45 10.95
C ILE A 132 -7.53 -5.38 10.26
N GLN A 133 -7.12 -6.46 10.91
CA GLN A 133 -6.19 -7.41 10.31
C GLN A 133 -6.78 -8.05 9.05
N VAL A 134 -8.05 -8.44 9.05
CA VAL A 134 -8.71 -8.97 7.84
C VAL A 134 -8.74 -7.92 6.72
N VAL A 135 -9.07 -6.67 7.03
CA VAL A 135 -9.04 -5.56 6.06
C VAL A 135 -7.63 -5.36 5.50
N ASP A 136 -6.60 -5.43 6.35
CA ASP A 136 -5.20 -5.36 5.92
C ASP A 136 -4.85 -6.51 4.97
N GLY A 137 -5.31 -7.73 5.27
CA GLY A 137 -5.15 -8.88 4.38
C GLY A 137 -5.80 -8.68 3.00
N VAL A 138 -7.03 -8.16 2.94
CA VAL A 138 -7.70 -7.83 1.67
C VAL A 138 -6.97 -6.72 0.94
N LYS A 139 -6.44 -5.72 1.66
CA LYS A 139 -5.64 -4.63 1.09
C LYS A 139 -4.35 -5.17 0.46
N MET A 140 -3.68 -6.13 1.10
CA MET A 140 -2.50 -6.78 0.53
C MET A 140 -2.83 -7.52 -0.79
N LEU A 141 -4.01 -8.13 -0.91
CA LEU A 141 -4.48 -8.70 -2.18
C LEU A 141 -4.72 -7.62 -3.26
N ALA A 142 -5.34 -6.50 -2.88
CA ALA A 142 -5.55 -5.37 -3.80
C ALA A 142 -4.22 -4.76 -4.28
N LEU A 143 -3.24 -4.65 -3.39
CA LEU A 143 -1.87 -4.25 -3.71
C LEU A 143 -1.19 -5.25 -4.65
N ALA A 144 -1.32 -6.55 -4.40
CA ALA A 144 -0.76 -7.57 -5.29
C ALA A 144 -1.39 -7.49 -6.69
N ALA A 145 -2.70 -7.30 -6.77
CA ALA A 145 -3.40 -7.08 -8.04
C ALA A 145 -2.91 -5.81 -8.75
N LEU A 146 -2.71 -4.71 -8.03
CA LEU A 146 -2.15 -3.47 -8.58
C LEU A 146 -0.78 -3.72 -9.22
N VAL A 147 0.14 -4.37 -8.49
CA VAL A 147 1.47 -4.72 -8.99
C VAL A 147 1.39 -5.61 -10.24
N LEU A 148 0.52 -6.62 -10.23
CA LEU A 148 0.29 -7.50 -11.38
C LEU A 148 -0.27 -6.76 -12.60
N PHE A 149 -1.27 -5.89 -12.42
CA PHE A 149 -1.85 -5.13 -13.53
C PHE A 149 -0.81 -4.18 -14.16
N VAL A 150 0.03 -3.55 -13.34
CA VAL A 150 1.15 -2.75 -13.83
C VAL A 150 2.14 -3.62 -14.60
N LEU A 151 2.53 -4.78 -14.06
CA LEU A 151 3.46 -5.71 -14.70
C LEU A 151 2.94 -6.25 -16.03
N PHE A 152 1.69 -6.73 -16.07
CA PHE A 152 1.06 -7.24 -17.28
C PHE A 152 0.77 -6.15 -18.31
N GLY A 153 0.62 -4.91 -17.86
CA GLY A 153 0.48 -3.76 -18.73
C GLY A 153 1.76 -3.36 -19.47
N GLN A 154 2.94 -3.84 -19.08
CA GLN A 154 4.21 -3.43 -19.69
C GLN A 154 4.43 -4.03 -21.08
N ALA A 155 4.69 -3.18 -22.07
CA ALA A 155 5.00 -3.60 -23.44
C ALA A 155 6.38 -4.29 -23.56
N ARG A 156 7.36 -3.85 -22.75
CA ARG A 156 8.70 -4.47 -22.66
C ARG A 156 8.98 -4.85 -21.23
N ARG A 157 9.16 -6.13 -20.94
CA ARG A 157 9.53 -6.61 -19.60
C ARG A 157 11.03 -6.62 -19.46
N VAL A 158 11.54 -5.90 -18.48
CA VAL A 158 12.95 -5.98 -18.11
C VAL A 158 13.08 -6.91 -16.92
N LEU A 159 14.08 -7.81 -16.95
CA LEU A 159 14.20 -8.92 -16.01
C LEU A 159 14.18 -8.43 -14.56
N TRP A 160 15.04 -7.49 -14.20
CA TRP A 160 15.14 -7.00 -12.82
C TRP A 160 13.81 -6.39 -12.31
N ALA A 161 13.10 -5.61 -13.13
CA ALA A 161 11.81 -5.03 -12.76
C ALA A 161 10.71 -6.09 -12.63
N THR A 162 10.80 -7.15 -13.42
CA THR A 162 9.91 -8.32 -13.34
C THR A 162 10.18 -9.10 -12.06
N LEU A 163 11.44 -9.29 -11.67
CA LEU A 163 11.83 -9.93 -10.42
C LEU A 163 11.34 -9.14 -9.20
N VAL A 164 11.55 -7.82 -9.17
CA VAL A 164 11.04 -6.96 -8.09
C VAL A 164 9.51 -7.05 -7.99
N SER A 165 8.80 -6.95 -9.12
CA SER A 165 7.33 -7.04 -9.13
C SER A 165 6.85 -8.42 -8.67
N GLY A 166 7.49 -9.50 -9.15
CA GLY A 166 7.14 -10.87 -8.77
C GLY A 166 7.41 -11.14 -7.28
N ALA A 167 8.56 -10.73 -6.76
CA ALA A 167 8.88 -10.85 -5.34
C ALA A 167 7.90 -10.05 -4.47
N THR A 168 7.55 -8.82 -4.89
CA THR A 168 6.56 -7.99 -4.20
C THR A 168 5.20 -8.68 -4.14
N VAL A 169 4.73 -9.23 -5.26
CA VAL A 169 3.45 -9.97 -5.31
C VAL A 169 3.48 -11.18 -4.38
N LEU A 170 4.53 -12.00 -4.42
CA LEU A 170 4.62 -13.18 -3.58
C LEU A 170 4.62 -12.82 -2.09
N ALA A 171 5.40 -11.80 -1.69
CA ALA A 171 5.44 -11.33 -0.31
C ALA A 171 4.07 -10.80 0.15
N LEU A 172 3.37 -10.04 -0.69
CA LEU A 172 2.02 -9.55 -0.41
C LEU A 172 1.01 -10.69 -0.27
N LEU A 173 1.06 -11.73 -1.12
CA LEU A 173 0.14 -12.87 -1.05
C LEU A 173 0.37 -13.70 0.22
N VAL A 174 1.63 -13.94 0.61
CA VAL A 174 1.95 -14.64 1.86
C VAL A 174 1.48 -13.82 3.07
N SER A 175 1.74 -12.51 3.07
CA SER A 175 1.27 -11.60 4.12
C SER A 175 -0.26 -11.55 4.19
N ALA A 176 -0.94 -11.49 3.05
CA ALA A 176 -2.39 -11.50 2.95
C ALA A 176 -2.99 -12.77 3.57
N ALA A 177 -2.42 -13.94 3.25
CA ALA A 177 -2.85 -15.20 3.84
C ALA A 177 -2.73 -15.17 5.37
N GLY A 178 -1.61 -14.65 5.90
CA GLY A 178 -1.41 -14.49 7.34
C GLY A 178 -2.44 -13.60 8.01
N HIS A 179 -2.75 -12.46 7.41
CA HIS A 179 -3.73 -11.50 7.93
C HIS A 179 -5.17 -12.00 7.84
N LEU A 180 -5.55 -12.68 6.75
CA LEU A 180 -6.88 -13.26 6.58
C LEU A 180 -7.15 -14.46 7.48
N THR A 181 -6.09 -15.18 7.87
CA THR A 181 -6.17 -16.37 8.74
C THR A 181 -5.72 -16.10 10.18
N LEU A 182 -5.26 -14.89 10.48
CA LEU A 182 -4.69 -14.48 11.76
C LEU A 182 -3.52 -15.36 12.25
N ILE A 183 -2.69 -15.84 11.31
CA ILE A 183 -1.51 -16.67 11.59
C ILE A 183 -0.27 -15.77 11.70
N ALA A 184 0.21 -15.54 12.93
CA ALA A 184 1.30 -14.60 13.21
C ALA A 184 2.58 -14.82 12.38
N PRO A 185 3.12 -16.04 12.22
CA PRO A 185 4.32 -16.24 11.39
C PRO A 185 4.12 -15.79 9.94
N LEU A 186 2.93 -15.96 9.37
CA LEU A 186 2.65 -15.51 8.02
C LEU A 186 2.46 -13.99 7.95
N MET A 187 1.90 -13.36 8.99
CA MET A 187 1.78 -11.90 9.08
C MET A 187 3.16 -11.21 9.06
N THR A 188 4.20 -11.85 9.59
CA THR A 188 5.58 -11.30 9.54
C THR A 188 6.12 -11.14 8.12
N ALA A 189 5.52 -11.79 7.10
CA ALA A 189 5.85 -11.53 5.71
C ALA A 189 5.59 -10.06 5.31
N ALA A 190 4.76 -9.31 6.05
CA ALA A 190 4.59 -7.87 5.90
C ALA A 190 5.92 -7.10 6.02
N TYR A 191 6.84 -7.54 6.88
CA TYR A 191 8.18 -6.93 7.04
C TYR A 191 9.03 -7.04 5.77
N VAL A 192 8.75 -8.02 4.91
CA VAL A 192 9.39 -8.19 3.60
C VAL A 192 8.57 -7.52 2.50
N ALA A 193 7.25 -7.63 2.56
CA ALA A 193 6.35 -7.06 1.56
C ALA A 193 6.44 -5.54 1.50
N LEU A 194 6.54 -4.86 2.65
CA LEU A 194 6.63 -3.41 2.73
C LEU A 194 7.87 -2.84 2.00
N PRO A 195 9.12 -3.20 2.35
CA PRO A 195 10.29 -2.66 1.65
C PRO A 195 10.28 -3.01 0.16
N LEU A 196 9.81 -4.22 -0.20
CA LEU A 196 9.63 -4.58 -1.60
C LEU A 196 8.62 -3.68 -2.33
N LEU A 197 7.51 -3.33 -1.68
CA LEU A 197 6.50 -2.44 -2.23
C LEU A 197 7.02 -1.00 -2.40
N LEU A 198 7.82 -0.51 -1.45
CA LEU A 198 8.49 0.80 -1.55
C LEU A 198 9.47 0.83 -2.72
N ILE A 199 10.33 -0.21 -2.83
CA ILE A 199 11.24 -0.38 -3.96
C ILE A 199 10.45 -0.46 -5.26
N TRP A 200 9.38 -1.26 -5.30
CA TRP A 200 8.53 -1.40 -6.47
C TRP A 200 7.91 -0.07 -6.90
N ALA A 201 7.46 0.77 -5.96
CA ALA A 201 6.90 2.09 -6.30
C ALA A 201 7.93 2.98 -7.00
N VAL A 202 9.18 2.98 -6.53
CA VAL A 202 10.30 3.69 -7.18
C VAL A 202 10.59 3.11 -8.57
N VAL A 203 10.61 1.78 -8.69
CA VAL A 203 10.81 1.08 -9.96
C VAL A 203 9.70 1.41 -10.96
N ALA A 204 8.45 1.43 -10.52
CA ALA A 204 7.31 1.82 -11.34
C ALA A 204 7.44 3.30 -11.76
N ALA A 205 7.79 4.20 -10.84
CA ALA A 205 8.01 5.61 -11.14
C ALA A 205 9.12 5.81 -12.19
N LEU A 206 10.26 5.14 -12.05
CA LEU A 206 11.35 5.16 -13.03
C LEU A 206 10.87 4.72 -14.41
N ARG A 207 10.14 3.61 -14.47
CA ARG A 207 9.75 2.96 -15.74
C ARG A 207 8.71 3.73 -16.52
N PHE A 208 7.77 4.37 -15.84
CA PHE A 208 6.72 5.19 -16.47
C PHE A 208 7.09 6.68 -16.52
N GLY A 209 8.14 7.09 -15.81
CA GLY A 209 8.60 8.47 -15.68
C GLY A 209 9.82 8.86 -16.52
N THR A 210 10.53 7.92 -17.17
CA THR A 210 11.65 8.26 -18.07
C THR A 210 11.20 8.36 -19.54
N PRO A 211 11.53 9.45 -20.27
CA PRO A 211 11.29 9.51 -21.70
C PRO A 211 12.13 8.44 -22.42
N ILE A 212 11.56 7.80 -23.44
CA ILE A 212 12.36 7.03 -24.39
C ILE A 212 13.06 8.07 -25.27
N THR A 213 14.34 8.33 -25.02
CA THR A 213 15.17 9.05 -25.99
C THR A 213 15.19 8.21 -27.27
N ALA A 214 14.57 8.72 -28.33
CA ALA A 214 14.75 8.14 -29.65
C ALA A 214 16.26 8.21 -29.98
N PRO A 215 16.87 7.14 -30.52
CA PRO A 215 18.23 7.24 -31.00
C PRO A 215 18.28 8.37 -32.03
N GLU A 216 19.21 9.29 -31.80
CA GLU A 216 19.54 10.38 -32.70
C GLU A 216 19.77 9.76 -34.08
N ILE A 217 18.85 9.98 -35.01
CA ILE A 217 19.05 9.58 -36.40
C ILE A 217 20.14 10.52 -36.90
N THR A 218 21.39 10.08 -36.80
CA THR A 218 22.52 10.74 -37.44
C THR A 218 22.20 10.76 -38.92
N GLN A 219 21.72 11.90 -39.43
CA GLN A 219 21.63 12.14 -40.86
C GLN A 219 23.07 12.22 -41.36
N ALA A 220 23.59 11.10 -41.86
CA ALA A 220 24.79 11.09 -42.66
C ALA A 220 24.45 11.79 -43.98
N SER A 221 24.99 12.99 -44.13
CA SER A 221 25.05 13.78 -45.37
C SER A 221 25.93 13.12 -46.43
#